data_AF-A0A0Z8PAU1-F1
#
_entry.id   AF-A0A0Z8PAU1-F1
#
_cell.length_a   1.000
_cell.length_b   1.000
_cell.length_c   1.000
_cell.angle_alpha   90.00
_cell.angle_beta   90.00
_cell.angle_gamma   90.00
#
_symmetry.space_group_name_H-M   'P 1'
#
loop_
_entity.id
_entity.type
_entity.pdbx_description
1 polymer ?
#
loop_
_entity_poly.entity_id
_entity_poly.type
_entity_poly.pdbx_seq_one_letter_code
_entity_poly.pdbx_strand_id
1 'polypeptide(L)' 'MWDKQIDSLEVSYATLVTAMEDGFEEGLERGREELQITSARNFLLAGVDIDIISNSLNLPLERVLQLQSELNANS' A
#
# COMPACT_ATOMS: atom_id res chain seq x y z
N MET A 1 3.58 -6.81 -48.24
CA MET A 1 4.68 -6.97 -47.26
C MET A 1 4.29 -6.04 -46.13
N TRP A 2 3.69 -6.55 -45.05
CA TRP A 2 3.22 -5.68 -43.96
C TRP A 2 4.42 -5.20 -43.16
N ASP A 3 4.43 -3.89 -42.89
CA ASP A 3 5.55 -3.13 -42.36
C ASP A 3 5.91 -3.57 -40.94
N LYS A 4 7.08 -4.18 -40.78
CA LYS A 4 7.74 -4.47 -39.49
C LYS A 4 7.88 -3.23 -38.58
N GLN A 5 7.68 -2.03 -39.11
CA GLN A 5 7.73 -0.77 -38.36
C GLN A 5 6.47 -0.55 -37.50
N ILE A 6 5.30 -1.08 -37.90
CA ILE A 6 4.07 -0.94 -37.09
C ILE A 6 4.16 -1.79 -35.83
N ASP A 7 4.65 -3.03 -35.94
CA ASP A 7 4.81 -3.94 -34.79
C ASP A 7 5.76 -3.38 -33.71
N SER A 8 6.82 -2.66 -34.11
CA SER A 8 7.77 -2.06 -33.16
C SER A 8 7.17 -0.88 -32.38
N LEU A 9 6.20 -0.16 -32.95
CA LEU A 9 5.57 0.98 -32.30
C LEU A 9 4.47 0.54 -31.32
N GLU A 10 3.70 -0.49 -31.68
CA GLU A 10 2.68 -1.08 -30.79
C GLU A 10 3.31 -1.74 -29.56
N VAL A 11 4.41 -2.49 -29.73
CA VAL A 11 5.14 -3.08 -28.60
C VAL A 11 5.72 -2.01 -27.67
N SER A 12 6.22 -0.90 -28.21
CA SER A 12 6.71 0.23 -27.41
C SER A 12 5.60 0.92 -26.63
N TYR A 13 4.42 1.11 -27.24
CA TYR A 13 3.30 1.75 -26.56
C TYR A 13 2.71 0.86 -25.47
N ALA A 14 2.47 -0.42 -25.78
CA ALA A 14 1.96 -1.39 -24.82
C ALA A 14 2.88 -1.52 -23.60
N THR A 15 4.19 -1.59 -23.80
CA THR A 15 5.17 -1.69 -22.70
C THR A 15 5.14 -0.46 -21.80
N LEU A 16 5.02 0.75 -22.37
CA LEU A 16 4.96 2.00 -21.60
C LEU A 16 3.65 2.14 -20.81
N VAL A 17 2.53 1.71 -21.40
CA VAL A 17 1.23 1.70 -20.73
C VAL A 17 1.25 0.74 -19.56
N THR A 18 1.73 -0.49 -19.74
CA THR A 18 1.84 -1.46 -18.64
C THR A 18 2.76 -0.95 -17.52
N ALA A 19 3.93 -0.38 -17.84
CA ALA A 19 4.82 0.17 -16.82
C ALA A 19 4.19 1.33 -16.03
N MET A 20 3.32 2.12 -16.66
CA MET A 20 2.60 3.20 -15.99
C MET A 20 1.46 2.67 -15.10
N GLU A 21 0.72 1.67 -15.59
CA GLU A 21 -0.34 1.00 -14.82
C GLU A 21 0.24 0.31 -13.58
N ASP A 22 1.33 -0.47 -13.76
CA ASP A 22 2.03 -1.15 -12.67
C ASP A 22 2.55 -0.15 -11.63
N GLY A 23 3.14 0.96 -12.07
CA GLY A 23 3.65 2.00 -11.17
C GLY A 23 2.53 2.73 -10.41
N PHE A 24 1.37 2.91 -11.02
CA PHE A 24 0.20 3.48 -10.36
C PHE A 24 -0.38 2.51 -9.32
N GLU A 25 -0.49 1.23 -9.66
CA GLU A 25 -0.99 0.20 -8.75
C GLU A 25 -0.06 0.01 -7.54
N GLU A 26 1.27 -0.04 -7.76
CA GLU A 26 2.26 -0.10 -6.69
C GLU A 26 2.20 1.15 -5.77
N GLY A 27 2.03 2.34 -6.36
CA GLY A 27 1.90 3.58 -5.60
C GLY A 27 0.62 3.63 -4.76
N LEU A 28 -0.49 3.14 -5.31
CA LEU A 28 -1.77 3.06 -4.60
C LEU A 28 -1.70 2.08 -3.43
N GLU A 29 -1.10 0.91 -3.64
CA GLU A 29 -0.98 -0.12 -2.61
C GLU A 29 -0.09 0.37 -1.44
N ARG A 30 1.08 0.92 -1.75
CA ARG A 30 1.97 1.53 -0.74
C ARG A 30 1.26 2.65 0.03
N GLY A 31 0.52 3.52 -0.65
CA GLY A 31 -0.24 4.58 -0.01
C GLY A 31 -1.32 4.04 0.94
N ARG A 32 -1.99 2.94 0.59
CA ARG A 32 -2.95 2.25 1.45
C ARG A 32 -2.27 1.69 2.70
N GLU A 33 -1.16 0.98 2.53
CA GLU A 33 -0.41 0.39 3.64
C GLU A 33 0.11 1.46 4.62
N GLU A 34 0.71 2.54 4.10
CA GLU A 34 1.21 3.64 4.92
C GLU A 34 0.08 4.34 5.69
N LEU A 35 -1.08 4.55 5.05
CA LEU A 35 -2.23 5.18 5.68
C LEU A 35 -2.83 4.29 6.77
N GLN A 36 -2.91 2.98 6.55
CA GLN A 36 -3.36 2.03 7.57
C GLN A 36 -2.42 2.02 8.78
N ILE A 37 -1.10 1.94 8.57
CA ILE A 37 -0.13 1.92 9.67
C ILE A 37 -0.16 3.24 10.44
N THR A 38 -0.19 4.38 9.73
CA THR A 38 -0.21 5.71 10.36
C THR A 38 -1.50 5.90 11.17
N SER A 39 -2.64 5.50 10.61
CA SER A 39 -3.93 5.56 11.31
C SER A 39 -3.95 4.67 12.54
N ALA A 40 -3.46 3.43 12.45
CA ALA A 40 -3.36 2.52 13.58
C ALA A 40 -2.50 3.11 14.72
N ARG A 41 -1.34 3.67 14.38
CA ARG A 41 -0.46 4.34 15.37
C ARG A 41 -1.15 5.53 16.03
N ASN A 42 -1.83 6.37 15.26
CA ASN A 42 -2.56 7.52 15.79
C ASN A 42 -3.68 7.09 16.74
N PHE A 43 -4.42 6.02 16.42
CA PHE A 43 -5.45 5.47 17.28
C PHE A 43 -4.88 4.85 18.57
N LEU A 44 -3.76 4.14 18.48
CA LEU A 44 -3.06 3.61 19.65
C LEU A 44 -2.59 4.73 20.58
N LEU A 45 -2.03 5.82 20.04
CA LEU A 45 -1.64 7.00 20.81
C LEU A 45 -2.83 7.72 21.43
N ALA A 46 -3.99 7.69 20.78
CA ALA A 46 -5.24 8.23 21.30
C ALA A 46 -5.90 7.33 22.36
N GLY A 47 -5.35 6.14 22.64
CA GLY A 47 -5.87 5.19 23.62
C GLY A 47 -7.10 4.41 23.14
N VAL A 48 -7.29 4.29 21.82
CA VAL A 48 -8.36 3.46 21.24
C VAL A 48 -8.03 1.99 21.44
N ASP A 49 -9.06 1.20 21.73
CA ASP A 49 -8.92 -0.24 21.94
C ASP A 49 -8.41 -0.99 20.70
N ILE A 50 -7.52 -1.95 20.92
CA ILE A 50 -6.84 -2.73 19.88
C ILE A 50 -7.83 -3.51 19.01
N ASP A 51 -8.91 -4.06 19.60
CA ASP A 51 -9.94 -4.80 18.88
C ASP A 51 -10.72 -3.86 17.94
N ILE A 52 -10.95 -2.61 18.35
CA ILE A 52 -11.61 -1.60 17.52
C ILE A 52 -10.71 -1.19 16.36
N ILE A 53 -9.41 -0.99 16.59
CA ILE A 53 -8.44 -0.64 15.56
C ILE A 53 -8.31 -1.76 14.52
N SER A 54 -8.17 -3.00 14.99
CA SER A 54 -8.12 -4.21 14.17
C SER A 54 -9.31 -4.31 13.22
N ASN A 55 -10.53 -4.19 13.77
CA ASN A 55 -11.76 -4.26 12.97
C ASN A 55 -11.92 -3.07 12.00
N SER A 56 -11.61 -1.85 12.44
CA SER A 56 -11.82 -0.63 11.62
C SER A 56 -10.85 -0.51 10.45
N LEU A 57 -9.60 -0.93 10.64
CA LEU A 57 -8.56 -0.88 9.60
C LEU A 57 -8.40 -2.20 8.85
N ASN A 58 -9.17 -3.22 9.22
CA ASN A 58 -9.06 -4.59 8.70
C ASN A 58 -7.61 -5.11 8.81
N LEU A 59 -6.99 -4.87 9.96
CA LEU A 59 -5.63 -5.29 10.28
C LEU A 59 -5.66 -6.48 11.22
N PRO A 60 -4.73 -7.45 11.11
CA PRO A 60 -4.61 -8.53 12.09
C PRO A 60 -4.32 -7.97 13.49
N LEU A 61 -4.93 -8.57 14.51
CA LEU A 61 -4.72 -8.16 15.91
C LEU A 61 -3.24 -8.17 16.30
N GLU A 62 -2.51 -9.20 15.88
CA GLU A 62 -1.06 -9.33 16.07
C GLU A 62 -0.28 -8.14 15.50
N ARG A 63 -0.71 -7.62 14.34
CA ARG A 63 -0.06 -6.47 13.71
C ARG A 63 -0.28 -5.20 14.53
N VAL A 64 -1.47 -5.00 15.07
CA VAL A 64 -1.78 -3.84 15.92
C VAL A 64 -1.00 -3.91 17.24
N LEU A 65 -0.89 -5.09 17.85
CA LEU A 65 -0.06 -5.32 19.05
C LEU A 65 1.43 -5.05 18.80
N GLN A 66 1.94 -5.46 17.63
CA GLN A 66 3.31 -5.18 17.23
C GLN A 66 3.56 -3.67 17.12
N LEU A 67 2.65 -2.94 16.45
CA LEU A 67 2.71 -1.48 16.34
C LEU A 67 2.68 -0.79 17.71
N GLN A 68 1.88 -1.28 18.65
CA GLN A 68 1.86 -0.77 20.02
C GLN A 68 3.20 -0.98 20.73
N SER A 69 3.80 -2.16 20.55
CA SER A 69 5.11 -2.47 21.13
C SER A 69 6.22 -1.59 20.55
N GLU A 70 6.19 -1.34 19.23
CA GLU A 70 7.10 -0.42 18.56
C GLU A 70 6.98 1.02 19.07
N LEU A 71 5.75 1.49 19.36
CA LEU A 71 5.52 2.83 19.92
C LEU A 71 6.08 2.95 21.34
N ASN A 72 5.86 1.93 22.18
CA ASN A 72 6.36 1.92 23.55
C ASN A 72 7.89 1.76 23.64
N ALA A 73 8.52 1.08 22.68
CA ALA A 73 9.98 0.90 22.62
C ALA A 73 10.73 2.17 22.17
N ASN A 74 10.05 3.09 21.48
CA ASN A 74 10.61 4.35 21.00
C ASN A 74 10.24 5.57 21.88
N SER A 75 9.53 5.34 23.00
CA SER A 75 9.20 6.36 23.99
C SER A 75 10.20 6.39 25.14
#